data_AF-A0A0U2Z9Y0-F1
#
_entry.id   AF-A0A0U2Z9Y0-F1
#
_cell.length_a   1.000
_cell.length_b   1.000
_cell.length_c   1.000
_cell.angle_alpha   90.00
_cell.angle_beta   90.00
_cell.angle_gamma   90.00
#
_symmetry.space_group_name_H-M   'P 1'
#
loop_
_entity.id
_entity.type
_entity.pdbx_description
1 polymer ?
#
loop_
_entity_poly.entity_id
_entity_poly.type
_entity_poly.pdbx_seq_one_letter_code
_entity_poly.pdbx_strand_id
1 'polypeptide(L)'
;MVSNCHKARLLFKAIADRLRIIKVSFIMSYTYNGTEIRVEQPIRSISVNKSKVVFADGSGRKQTQFSSGSEARHFINWLTRVC
;
A
#
# COMPACT_ATOMS: atom_id res chain seq x y z
N MET A 1 5.18 17.67 31.19
CA MET A 1 4.58 16.37 31.55
C MET A 1 4.14 15.66 30.27
N VAL A 2 4.77 14.54 29.90
CA VAL A 2 4.35 13.79 28.70
C VAL A 2 3.09 13.01 29.04
N SER A 3 1.96 13.31 28.39
CA SER A 3 0.67 12.64 28.59
C SER A 3 0.81 11.12 28.50
N ASN A 4 0.11 10.39 29.37
CA ASN A 4 0.09 8.93 29.39
C ASN A 4 -0.28 8.33 28.02
N CYS A 5 -1.09 9.02 27.21
CA CYS A 5 -1.43 8.62 25.85
C CYS A 5 -0.21 8.60 24.91
N HIS A 6 0.73 9.54 25.09
CA HIS A 6 1.93 9.63 24.26
C HIS A 6 2.92 8.50 24.60
N LYS A 7 3.07 8.17 25.90
CA LYS A 7 3.86 7.03 26.35
C LYS A 7 3.26 5.70 25.85
N ALA A 8 1.94 5.53 25.93
CA ALA A 8 1.25 4.35 25.41
C ALA A 8 1.52 4.18 23.89
N ARG A 9 1.39 5.26 23.10
CA ARG A 9 1.67 5.24 21.65
C ARG A 9 3.11 4.83 21.32
N LEU A 10 4.08 5.32 22.09
CA LEU A 10 5.49 4.94 21.91
C LEU A 10 5.73 3.49 22.30
N LEU A 11 5.09 2.99 23.36
CA LEU A 11 5.15 1.60 23.77
C LEU A 11 4.56 0.67 22.71
N PHE A 12 3.38 1.00 22.17
CA PHE A 12 2.75 0.25 21.08
C PHE A 12 3.64 0.22 19.84
N LYS A 13 4.25 1.35 19.47
CA LYS A 13 5.19 1.40 18.35
C LYS A 13 6.42 0.53 18.59
N ALA A 14 7.03 0.61 19.78
CA ALA A 14 8.20 -0.20 20.13
C ALA A 14 7.88 -1.70 20.23
N ILE A 15 6.69 -2.07 20.69
CA ILE A 15 6.20 -3.46 20.70
C ILE A 15 5.95 -3.95 19.29
N ALA A 16 5.34 -3.14 18.41
CA ALA A 16 5.16 -3.47 17.00
C ALA A 16 6.49 -3.55 16.23
N ASP A 17 7.49 -2.76 16.61
CA ASP A 17 8.83 -2.81 16.01
C ASP A 17 9.65 -4.01 16.54
N ARG A 18 9.47 -4.43 17.80
CA ARG A 18 10.13 -5.61 18.41
C ARG A 18 9.47 -6.93 18.05
N LEU A 19 8.14 -6.97 18.01
CA LEU A 19 7.40 -8.03 17.35
C LEU A 19 7.59 -7.79 15.86
N ARG A 20 8.73 -8.22 15.31
CA ARG A 20 8.80 -8.57 13.90
C ARG A 20 7.76 -9.67 13.66
N ILE A 21 6.48 -9.30 13.56
CA ILE A 21 5.55 -9.98 12.67
C ILE A 21 6.33 -9.98 11.38
N ILE A 22 6.83 -11.15 10.98
CA ILE A 22 7.66 -11.33 9.80
C ILE A 22 6.95 -10.53 8.71
N LYS A 23 7.51 -9.38 8.33
CA LYS A 23 6.93 -8.55 7.29
C LYS A 23 7.26 -9.31 6.02
N VAL A 24 6.44 -10.32 5.71
CA VAL A 24 6.47 -11.04 4.45
C VAL A 24 5.96 -10.04 3.44
N SER A 25 6.85 -9.13 3.02
CA SER A 25 6.59 -8.21 1.94
C SER A 25 6.85 -8.96 0.66
N PHE A 26 5.78 -9.37 -0.01
CA PHE A 26 5.87 -9.83 -1.39
C PHE A 26 5.83 -8.60 -2.30
N ILE A 27 6.75 -8.55 -3.27
CA ILE A 27 6.76 -7.53 -4.31
C ILE A 27 6.03 -8.11 -5.51
N MET A 28 4.93 -7.46 -5.89
CA MET A 28 4.17 -7.76 -7.11
C MET A 28 4.52 -6.72 -8.18
N SER A 29 4.49 -7.12 -9.45
CA SER A 29 4.64 -6.21 -10.59
C SER A 29 3.45 -6.26 -11.52
N TYR A 30 3.06 -5.09 -12.03
CA TYR A 30 2.02 -4.93 -13.04
C TYR A 30 2.55 -4.10 -14.21
N THR A 31 2.60 -4.68 -15.40
CA THR A 31 3.05 -3.97 -16.61
C THR A 31 1.89 -3.21 -17.24
N TYR A 32 2.07 -1.91 -17.42
CA TYR A 32 1.12 -1.01 -18.07
C TYR A 32 1.85 -0.13 -19.08
N ASN A 33 1.45 -0.17 -20.36
CA ASN A 33 2.08 0.60 -21.45
C ASN A 33 3.63 0.51 -21.47
N GLY A 34 4.17 -0.69 -21.25
CA GLY A 34 5.61 -0.93 -21.20
C GLY A 34 6.30 -0.46 -19.91
N THR A 35 5.58 0.13 -18.97
CA THR A 35 6.10 0.55 -17.65
C THR A 35 5.72 -0.45 -16.56
N GLU A 36 6.66 -0.83 -15.72
CA GLU A 36 6.41 -1.70 -14.57
C GLU A 36 5.96 -0.88 -13.35
N ILE A 37 4.80 -1.25 -12.78
CA ILE A 37 4.31 -0.72 -11.50
C ILE A 37 4.61 -1.76 -10.42
N ARG A 38 5.56 -1.43 -9.53
CA ARG A 38 5.95 -2.30 -8.40
C ARG A 38 5.09 -2.00 -7.18
N VAL A 39 4.55 -3.04 -6.55
CA VAL A 39 3.67 -2.95 -5.38
C VAL A 39 4.17 -3.85 -4.26
N GLU A 40 4.34 -3.30 -3.06
CA GLU A 40 4.76 -4.04 -1.87
C GLU A 40 3.58 -4.38 -0.95
N GLN A 41 3.27 -5.66 -0.80
CA GLN A 41 2.26 -6.10 0.17
C GLN A 41 2.75 -5.94 1.62
N PRO A 42 1.85 -5.69 2.60
CA PRO A 42 0.43 -5.42 2.42
C PRO A 42 0.16 -3.98 1.94
N ILE A 43 -0.88 -3.82 1.14
CA ILE A 43 -1.38 -2.50 0.75
C ILE A 43 -2.18 -1.91 1.91
N ARG A 44 -1.81 -0.70 2.33
CA ARG A 44 -2.40 0.00 3.48
C ARG A 44 -3.62 0.84 3.12
N SER A 45 -3.68 1.36 1.89
CA SER A 45 -4.82 2.15 1.43
C SER A 45 -4.86 2.24 -0.09
N ILE A 46 -6.06 2.36 -0.66
CA ILE A 46 -6.30 2.60 -2.09
C ILE A 46 -7.33 3.73 -2.21
N SER A 47 -7.10 4.66 -3.12
CA SER A 47 -8.02 5.75 -3.48
C SER A 47 -8.09 5.85 -5.00
N VAL A 48 -9.30 6.06 -5.53
CA VAL A 48 -9.55 6.09 -6.97
C VAL A 48 -10.30 7.37 -7.31
N ASN A 49 -9.83 8.09 -8.32
CA ASN A 49 -10.52 9.24 -8.88
C ASN A 49 -10.50 9.14 -10.41
N LYS A 50 -11.65 8.78 -11.00
CA LYS A 50 -11.77 8.43 -12.44
C LYS A 50 -10.76 7.33 -12.81
N SER A 51 -9.82 7.61 -13.71
CA SER A 51 -8.76 6.68 -14.12
C SER A 51 -7.45 6.88 -13.35
N LYS A 52 -7.44 7.68 -12.28
CA LYS A 52 -6.28 7.84 -11.39
C LYS A 52 -6.41 6.94 -10.18
N VAL A 53 -5.38 6.15 -9.89
CA VAL A 53 -5.29 5.31 -8.69
C VAL A 53 -4.13 5.78 -7.83
N VAL A 54 -4.39 6.01 -6.55
CA VAL A 54 -3.38 6.33 -5.53
C VAL A 54 -3.43 5.22 -4.49
N PHE A 55 -2.29 4.64 -4.14
CA PHE A 55 -2.24 3.58 -3.14
C PHE A 55 -1.03 3.76 -2.23
N ALA A 56 -1.11 3.24 -1.01
CA ALA A 56 0.00 3.23 -0.07
C ALA A 56 0.38 1.79 0.22
N ASP A 57 1.62 1.43 -0.09
CA ASP A 57 2.16 0.08 0.04
C ASP A 57 3.31 0.05 1.06
N GLY A 58 4.06 -1.04 1.15
CA GLY A 58 5.22 -1.17 2.03
C GLY A 58 6.29 -0.07 1.89
N SER A 59 6.46 0.46 0.67
CA SER A 59 7.47 1.46 0.30
C SER A 59 7.00 2.90 0.41
N GLY A 60 5.68 3.15 0.45
CA GLY A 60 5.12 4.49 0.60
C GLY A 60 3.90 4.71 -0.28
N ARG A 61 3.59 6.00 -0.52
CA ARG A 61 2.46 6.41 -1.36
C ARG A 61 2.89 6.47 -2.82
N LYS A 62 2.14 5.77 -3.68
CA LYS A 62 2.32 5.69 -5.14
C LYS A 62 1.07 6.17 -5.85
N GLN A 63 1.23 6.62 -7.09
CA GLN A 63 0.11 6.99 -7.96
C GLN A 63 0.34 6.50 -9.39
N THR A 64 -0.74 6.11 -10.04
CA THR A 64 -0.76 5.72 -11.45
C THR A 64 -1.95 6.35 -12.13
N GLN A 65 -1.73 6.89 -13.33
CA GLN A 65 -2.76 7.43 -14.21
C GLN A 65 -2.99 6.43 -15.34
N PHE A 66 -4.22 5.95 -15.48
CA PHE A 66 -4.64 5.06 -16.57
C PHE A 66 -5.36 5.87 -17.65
N SER A 67 -5.39 5.35 -18.88
CA SER A 67 -6.07 5.97 -20.02
C SER A 67 -7.59 5.92 -19.86
N SER A 68 -8.12 4.94 -19.14
CA SER A 68 -9.57 4.80 -18.92
C SER A 68 -9.92 4.27 -17.53
N GLY A 69 -11.19 4.46 -17.14
CA GLY A 69 -11.71 3.93 -15.87
C GLY A 69 -11.77 2.40 -15.83
N SER A 70 -11.93 1.74 -16.98
CA SER A 70 -11.90 0.27 -17.08
C SER A 70 -10.50 -0.27 -16.82
N GLU A 71 -9.46 0.36 -17.36
CA GLU A 71 -8.07 -0.02 -17.07
C GLU A 71 -7.70 0.19 -15.60
N ALA A 72 -8.10 1.32 -15.02
CA ALA A 72 -7.92 1.55 -13.57
C ALA A 72 -8.60 0.44 -12.75
N ARG A 73 -9.82 0.02 -13.15
CA ARG A 73 -10.53 -1.09 -12.50
C ARG A 73 -9.82 -2.44 -12.68
N HIS A 74 -9.26 -2.73 -13.85
CA HIS A 74 -8.43 -3.93 -14.05
C HIS A 74 -7.22 -3.95 -13.13
N PHE A 75 -6.54 -2.81 -12.99
CA PHE A 75 -5.42 -2.68 -12.07
C PHE A 75 -5.86 -2.90 -10.61
N ILE A 76 -6.97 -2.28 -10.17
CA ILE A 76 -7.49 -2.47 -8.81
C ILE A 76 -7.87 -3.94 -8.56
N ASN A 77 -8.55 -4.59 -9.50
CA ASN A 77 -8.90 -6.00 -9.38
C ASN A 77 -7.65 -6.88 -9.25
N TRP A 78 -6.59 -6.59 -9.98
CA TRP A 78 -5.30 -7.26 -9.80
C TRP A 78 -4.68 -6.95 -8.43
N LEU A 79 -4.74 -5.70 -8.01
CA LEU A 79 -4.15 -5.18 -6.78
C LEU A 79 -4.77 -5.78 -5.51
N THR A 80 -6.07 -6.06 -5.55
CA THR A 80 -6.85 -6.61 -4.43
C THR A 80 -7.11 -8.11 -4.55
N ARG A 81 -6.60 -8.78 -5.59
CA ARG A 81 -6.59 -10.24 -5.65
C ARG A 81 -5.58 -10.73 -4.62
N VAL A 82 -6.07 -11.02 -3.42
CA VAL A 82 -5.34 -11.76 -2.40
C VAL A 82 -5.53 -13.24 -2.69
N CYS A 83 -4.44 -14.01 -2.71
CA CYS A 83 -4.47 -15.47 -2.71
C CYS A 83 -5.11 -16.01 -1.43
#